data_AF-A0A9Q3UVJ4-F1
#
_entry.id   AF-A0A9Q3UVJ4-F1
#
_cell.length_a   1.000
_cell.length_b   1.000
_cell.length_c   1.000
_cell.angle_alpha   90.00
_cell.angle_beta   90.00
_cell.angle_gamma   90.00
#
_symmetry.space_group_name_H-M   'P 1'
#
loop_
_entity.id
_entity.type
_entity.pdbx_description
1 polymer ?
#
loop_
_entity_poly.entity_id
_entity_poly.type
_entity_poly.pdbx_seq_one_letter_code
_entity_poly.pdbx_strand_id
1 'polypeptide(L)'
;MKNKALLYGILLILVGFSVIFFFGYKDNSFLEIISYLAFFCGWLIITFSLLGKYYSFGKPKFIANKILWIKKTMKNTLIICFAIIGMFSSMFITGNLTDQRIQNILGNEPTEKTIAEVINLESRYTRGGWKIWAIFQYKTRNGIYKKGIYNYSGNFKKGDKYSIIYSVKYPEIAEIKNKVENN
;
A
#
# COMPACT_ATOMS: atom_id res chain seq x y z
N MET A 1 8.67 27.05 -17.51
CA MET A 1 8.55 25.59 -17.28
C MET A 1 9.07 25.08 -15.91
N LYS A 2 9.63 25.92 -15.02
CA LYS A 2 10.45 25.48 -13.88
C LYS A 2 9.70 24.82 -12.68
N ASN A 3 8.37 24.93 -12.57
CA ASN A 3 7.58 24.32 -11.48
C ASN A 3 6.63 23.21 -11.95
N LYS A 4 6.49 22.97 -13.26
CA LYS A 4 5.55 21.98 -13.79
C LYS A 4 5.97 20.54 -13.44
N ALA A 5 7.27 20.26 -13.44
CA ALA A 5 7.80 18.94 -13.08
C ALA A 5 7.52 18.56 -11.62
N LEU A 6 7.69 19.50 -10.67
CA LEU A 6 7.30 19.29 -9.27
C LEU A 6 5.81 18.98 -9.14
N LEU A 7 4.96 19.73 -9.85
CA LEU A 7 3.52 19.49 -9.86
C LEU A 7 3.19 18.09 -10.41
N TYR A 8 3.82 17.66 -11.50
CA TYR A 8 3.64 16.31 -12.04
C TYR A 8 4.07 15.22 -11.04
N GLY A 9 5.17 15.43 -10.31
CA GLY A 9 5.60 14.50 -9.26
C GLY A 9 4.58 14.38 -8.13
N ILE A 10 4.04 15.51 -7.66
CA ILE A 10 2.99 15.53 -6.62
C ILE A 10 1.71 14.87 -7.12
N LEU A 11 1.26 15.19 -8.34
CA LEU A 11 0.07 14.57 -8.95
C LEU A 11 0.24 13.06 -9.07
N LEU A 12 1.42 12.58 -9.46
CA LEU A 12 1.68 11.15 -9.57
C LEU A 12 1.64 10.45 -8.21
N ILE A 13 2.15 11.10 -7.16
CA ILE A 13 2.00 10.61 -5.78
C ILE A 13 0.51 10.53 -5.41
N LEU A 14 -0.28 11.59 -5.68
CA LEU A 14 -1.71 11.60 -5.40
C LEU A 14 -2.49 10.51 -6.13
N VAL A 15 -2.09 10.17 -7.37
CA VAL A 15 -2.65 9.03 -8.11
C VAL A 15 -2.36 7.73 -7.36
N GLY A 16 -1.11 7.51 -6.92
CA GLY A 16 -0.76 6.33 -6.10
C GLY A 16 -1.57 6.24 -4.80
N PHE A 17 -1.76 7.38 -4.12
CA PHE A 17 -2.60 7.48 -2.92
C PHE A 17 -4.03 7.07 -3.23
N SER A 18 -4.59 7.59 -4.32
CA SER A 18 -5.98 7.33 -4.72
C SER A 18 -6.18 5.84 -5.04
N VAL A 19 -5.26 5.21 -5.77
CA VAL A 19 -5.38 3.79 -6.14
C VAL A 19 -5.41 2.90 -4.89
N ILE A 20 -4.47 3.06 -3.96
CA ILE A 20 -4.46 2.26 -2.73
C ILE A 20 -5.66 2.60 -1.86
N PHE A 21 -5.98 3.88 -1.67
CA PHE A 21 -7.11 4.27 -0.84
C PHE A 21 -8.43 3.68 -1.33
N PHE A 22 -8.67 3.70 -2.65
CA PHE A 22 -9.92 3.19 -3.24
C PHE A 22 -9.95 1.68 -3.43
N PHE A 23 -8.82 1.04 -3.73
CA PHE A 23 -8.78 -0.36 -4.15
C PHE A 23 -7.89 -1.27 -3.29
N GLY A 24 -7.23 -0.74 -2.27
CA GLY A 24 -6.29 -1.49 -1.43
C GLY A 24 -6.94 -2.68 -0.71
N TYR A 25 -8.24 -2.63 -0.44
CA TYR A 25 -8.99 -3.74 0.17
C TYR A 25 -9.23 -4.94 -0.77
N LYS A 26 -8.92 -4.82 -2.07
CA LYS A 26 -9.15 -5.89 -3.06
C LYS A 26 -8.03 -6.93 -3.11
N ASP A 27 -7.01 -6.83 -2.26
CA ASP A 27 -5.82 -7.71 -2.25
C ASP A 27 -5.23 -7.94 -3.66
N ASN A 28 -5.27 -6.91 -4.50
CA ASN A 28 -4.83 -6.99 -5.89
C ASN A 28 -3.37 -6.50 -6.00
N SER A 29 -2.44 -7.45 -6.08
CA SER A 29 -1.01 -7.18 -6.18
C SER A 29 -0.63 -6.27 -7.36
N PHE A 30 -1.39 -6.32 -8.47
CA PHE A 30 -1.12 -5.46 -9.62
C PHE A 30 -1.38 -3.99 -9.32
N LEU A 31 -2.50 -3.68 -8.63
CA LEU A 31 -2.82 -2.30 -8.22
C LEU A 31 -1.84 -1.77 -7.17
N GLU A 32 -1.40 -2.65 -6.27
CA GLU A 32 -0.38 -2.32 -5.28
C GLU A 32 0.96 -1.96 -5.94
N ILE A 33 1.41 -2.78 -6.90
CA ILE A 33 2.63 -2.52 -7.69
C ILE A 33 2.53 -1.19 -8.45
N ILE A 34 1.41 -0.93 -9.14
CA ILE A 34 1.20 0.35 -9.86
C ILE A 34 1.31 1.53 -8.90
N SER A 35 0.76 1.42 -7.70
CA SER A 35 0.78 2.50 -6.72
C SER A 35 2.18 2.76 -6.18
N TYR A 36 2.95 1.70 -5.90
CA TYR A 36 4.36 1.84 -5.50
C TYR A 36 5.23 2.40 -6.61
N LEU A 37 4.98 2.03 -7.87
CA LEU A 37 5.64 2.64 -9.02
C LEU A 37 5.30 4.13 -9.14
N ALA A 38 4.04 4.51 -8.91
CA ALA A 38 3.61 5.91 -8.92
C ALA A 38 4.32 6.72 -7.81
N PHE A 39 4.42 6.18 -6.60
CA PHE A 39 5.18 6.81 -5.52
C PHE A 39 6.67 6.95 -5.87
N PHE A 40 7.29 5.87 -6.35
CA PHE A 40 8.70 5.88 -6.73
C PHE A 40 8.99 6.92 -7.81
N CYS A 41 8.25 6.89 -8.91
CA CYS A 41 8.40 7.84 -10.01
C CYS A 41 8.08 9.28 -9.56
N GLY A 42 7.06 9.49 -8.73
CA GLY A 42 6.69 10.81 -8.24
C GLY A 42 7.79 11.44 -7.38
N TRP A 43 8.34 10.68 -6.43
CA TRP A 43 9.48 11.11 -5.62
C TRP A 43 10.75 11.29 -6.43
N LEU A 44 10.98 10.46 -7.45
CA LEU A 44 12.10 10.60 -8.38
C LEU A 44 12.00 11.90 -9.18
N ILE A 45 10.83 12.22 -9.73
CA ILE A 45 10.58 13.48 -10.45
C ILE A 45 10.80 14.69 -9.53
N ILE A 46 10.30 14.65 -8.29
CA ILE A 46 10.52 15.72 -7.30
C ILE A 46 12.03 15.88 -7.03
N THR A 47 12.73 14.78 -6.81
CA THR A 47 14.17 14.75 -6.52
C THR A 47 14.97 15.35 -7.67
N PHE A 48 14.75 14.91 -8.90
CA PHE A 48 15.46 15.45 -10.08
C PHE A 48 15.09 16.90 -10.37
N SER A 49 13.83 17.30 -10.12
CA SER A 49 13.42 18.71 -10.27
C SER A 49 14.15 19.62 -9.28
N LEU A 50 14.36 19.15 -8.05
CA LEU A 50 15.12 19.89 -7.03
C LEU A 50 16.62 19.85 -7.34
N LEU A 51 17.19 18.68 -7.63
CA LEU A 51 18.61 18.54 -7.96
C LEU A 51 18.99 19.31 -9.23
N GLY A 52 18.21 19.23 -10.31
CA GLY A 52 18.46 19.96 -11.56
C GLY A 52 18.45 21.48 -11.41
N LYS A 53 17.78 22.01 -10.37
CA LYS A 53 17.83 23.43 -10.01
C LYS A 53 19.14 23.82 -9.28
N TYR A 54 19.82 22.86 -8.67
CA TYR A 54 21.00 23.10 -7.82
C TYR A 54 22.30 22.48 -8.35
N TYR A 55 22.22 21.59 -9.34
CA TYR A 55 23.35 20.94 -9.99
C TYR A 55 23.67 21.64 -11.31
N SER A 56 24.63 22.58 -11.28
CA SER A 56 25.21 23.15 -12.49
C SER A 56 26.31 22.22 -13.00
N PHE A 57 26.13 21.64 -14.20
CA PHE A 57 27.16 20.93 -14.97
C PHE A 57 28.27 21.86 -15.52
N GLY A 58 28.29 23.14 -15.14
CA GLY A 58 29.43 24.00 -15.42
C GLY A 58 30.70 23.38 -14.81
N LYS A 59 31.68 23.05 -15.68
CA LYS A 59 33.02 22.56 -15.27
C LYS A 59 33.44 23.34 -14.03
N PRO A 60 33.62 22.71 -12.86
CA PRO A 60 34.02 23.45 -11.68
C PRO A 60 35.37 24.09 -12.03
N LYS A 61 35.42 25.42 -12.10
CA LYS A 61 36.69 26.12 -11.91
C LYS A 61 37.14 25.66 -10.54
N PHE A 62 38.16 24.81 -10.52
CA PHE A 62 38.67 24.09 -9.35
C PHE A 62 39.38 25.09 -8.43
N ILE A 63 38.68 26.13 -7.98
CA ILE A 63 39.12 27.01 -6.91
C ILE A 63 38.42 26.47 -5.67
N ALA A 64 39.24 25.86 -4.82
CA ALA A 64 38.90 24.99 -3.72
C ALA A 64 38.19 25.70 -2.55
N ASN A 65 36.98 26.19 -2.75
CA ASN A 65 36.14 26.65 -1.65
C ASN A 65 35.47 25.43 -0.98
N LYS A 66 36.21 24.76 -0.08
CA LYS A 66 35.76 23.59 0.70
C LYS A 66 34.38 23.82 1.33
N ILE A 67 34.10 25.03 1.82
CA ILE A 67 32.82 25.39 2.46
C ILE A 67 31.67 25.34 1.47
N LEU A 68 31.86 25.86 0.24
CA LEU A 68 30.84 25.83 -0.79
C LEU A 68 30.54 24.40 -1.26
N TRP A 69 31.57 23.55 -1.36
CA TRP A 69 31.41 22.13 -1.67
C TRP A 69 30.64 21.40 -0.58
N ILE A 70 31.03 21.55 0.70
CA ILE A 70 30.32 20.96 1.85
C ILE A 70 28.85 21.38 1.87
N LYS A 71 28.55 22.69 1.70
CA LYS A 71 27.17 23.19 1.66
C LYS A 71 26.35 22.57 0.52
N LYS A 72 26.93 22.43 -0.68
CA LYS A 72 26.26 21.79 -1.82
C LYS A 72 26.02 20.30 -1.59
N THR A 73 27.02 19.59 -1.09
CA THR A 73 26.92 18.16 -0.75
C THR A 73 25.86 17.92 0.31
N MET A 74 25.90 18.64 1.44
CA MET A 74 24.89 18.53 2.51
C MET A 74 23.48 18.78 1.98
N LYS A 75 23.30 19.83 1.16
CA LYS A 75 22.00 20.15 0.57
C LYS A 75 21.48 19.02 -0.33
N ASN A 76 22.32 18.46 -1.20
CA ASN A 76 21.92 17.36 -2.07
C ASN A 76 21.59 16.10 -1.27
N THR A 77 22.40 15.78 -0.25
CA THR A 77 22.13 14.68 0.67
C THR A 77 20.79 14.86 1.37
N LEU A 78 20.47 16.06 1.87
CA LEU A 78 19.18 16.35 2.50
C LEU A 78 18.00 16.15 1.55
N ILE A 79 18.12 16.55 0.27
CA ILE A 79 17.08 16.32 -0.74
C ILE A 79 16.85 14.83 -0.96
N ILE A 80 17.92 14.04 -1.08
CA ILE A 80 17.84 12.58 -1.26
C ILE A 80 17.23 11.92 -0.02
N CYS A 81 17.68 12.29 1.19
CA CYS A 81 17.12 11.79 2.44
C CYS A 81 15.62 12.10 2.55
N PHE A 82 15.22 13.33 2.21
CA PHE A 82 13.81 13.72 2.21
C PHE A 82 12.97 12.88 1.24
N ALA A 83 13.49 12.60 0.05
CA ALA A 83 12.80 11.76 -0.94
C ALA A 83 12.65 10.31 -0.46
N ILE A 84 13.69 9.74 0.15
CA ILE A 84 13.65 8.39 0.72
C ILE A 84 12.62 8.32 1.84
N ILE A 85 12.67 9.25 2.81
CA ILE A 85 11.72 9.33 3.92
C ILE A 85 10.30 9.50 3.38
N GLY A 86 10.10 10.43 2.45
CA GLY A 86 8.80 10.70 1.85
C GLY A 86 8.20 9.48 1.14
N MET A 87 9.03 8.70 0.44
CA MET A 87 8.60 7.45 -0.22
C MET A 87 8.08 6.43 0.80
N PHE A 88 8.86 6.16 1.86
CA PHE A 88 8.45 5.22 2.91
C PHE A 88 7.24 5.72 3.70
N SER A 89 7.19 7.01 4.04
CA SER A 89 6.03 7.62 4.70
C SER A 89 4.77 7.53 3.84
N SER A 90 4.87 7.71 2.52
CA SER A 90 3.72 7.58 1.62
C SER A 90 3.14 6.16 1.69
N MET A 91 3.98 5.13 1.65
CA MET A 91 3.53 3.74 1.77
C MET A 91 2.84 3.47 3.12
N PHE A 92 3.45 3.92 4.23
CA PHE A 92 2.92 3.70 5.58
C PHE A 92 1.59 4.43 5.81
N ILE A 93 1.51 5.71 5.44
CA ILE A 93 0.31 6.53 5.62
C ILE A 93 -0.85 5.95 4.80
N THR A 94 -0.60 5.54 3.56
CA THR A 94 -1.69 5.04 2.70
C THR A 94 -2.23 3.69 3.19
N GLY A 95 -1.37 2.82 3.73
CA GLY A 95 -1.79 1.58 4.40
C GLY A 95 -2.73 1.86 5.56
N ASN A 96 -2.30 2.73 6.49
CA ASN A 96 -3.12 3.10 7.65
C ASN A 96 -4.47 3.73 7.27
N LEU A 97 -4.50 4.61 6.28
CA LEU A 97 -5.75 5.23 5.81
C LEU A 97 -6.70 4.21 5.18
N THR A 98 -6.16 3.19 4.51
CA THR A 98 -6.94 2.11 3.92
C THR A 98 -7.54 1.23 5.01
N ASP A 99 -6.76 0.88 6.04
CA ASP A 99 -7.24 0.12 7.19
C ASP A 99 -8.32 0.88 7.96
N GLN A 100 -8.10 2.18 8.22
CA GLN A 100 -9.10 3.05 8.84
C GLN A 100 -10.39 3.10 8.02
N ARG A 101 -10.29 3.18 6.70
CA ARG A 101 -11.45 3.16 5.80
C ARG A 101 -12.19 1.82 5.87
N ILE A 102 -11.47 0.70 5.87
CA ILE A 102 -12.06 -0.64 6.01
C ILE A 102 -12.84 -0.74 7.33
N GLN A 103 -12.24 -0.31 8.43
CA GLN A 103 -12.90 -0.32 9.75
C GLN A 103 -14.12 0.62 9.78
N ASN A 104 -14.01 1.80 9.18
CA ASN A 104 -15.13 2.73 9.07
C ASN A 104 -16.30 2.14 8.28
N ILE A 105 -16.03 1.45 7.16
CA ILE A 105 -17.06 0.77 6.37
C ILE A 105 -17.73 -0.34 7.19
N LEU A 106 -16.95 -1.16 7.89
CA LEU A 106 -17.49 -2.26 8.70
C LEU A 106 -18.24 -1.77 9.95
N GLY A 107 -17.88 -0.62 10.51
CA GLY A 107 -18.48 -0.06 11.71
C GLY A 107 -19.70 0.83 11.47
N ASN A 108 -19.73 1.58 10.36
CA ASN A 108 -20.71 2.64 10.14
C ASN A 108 -21.61 2.44 8.90
N GLU A 109 -21.26 1.56 7.96
CA GLU A 109 -22.10 1.27 6.80
C GLU A 109 -22.93 -0.02 7.01
N PRO A 110 -23.98 -0.28 6.19
CA PRO A 110 -24.75 -1.51 6.27
C PRO A 110 -23.89 -2.76 6.08
N THR A 111 -23.96 -3.67 7.06
CA THR A 111 -23.25 -4.95 7.06
C THR A 111 -24.21 -6.12 7.21
N GLU A 112 -23.81 -7.28 6.71
CA GLU A 112 -24.53 -8.55 6.85
C GLU A 112 -23.61 -9.63 7.41
N LYS A 113 -24.23 -10.69 7.94
CA LYS A 113 -23.55 -11.87 8.48
C LYS A 113 -23.72 -13.06 7.53
N THR A 114 -22.66 -13.83 7.35
CA THR A 114 -22.70 -15.08 6.60
C THR A 114 -21.64 -16.05 7.13
N ILE A 115 -21.63 -17.27 6.61
CA ILE A 115 -20.62 -18.28 6.93
C ILE A 115 -19.59 -18.31 5.81
N ALA A 116 -18.33 -18.18 6.19
CA ALA A 116 -17.20 -18.41 5.31
C ALA A 116 -16.56 -19.77 5.61
N GLU A 117 -16.14 -20.47 4.55
CA GLU A 117 -15.41 -21.73 4.63
C GLU A 117 -13.97 -21.55 4.16
N VAL A 118 -13.03 -22.17 4.88
CA VAL A 118 -11.63 -22.25 4.43
C VAL A 118 -11.53 -23.27 3.29
N ILE A 119 -11.56 -22.81 2.05
CA ILE A 119 -11.53 -23.69 0.87
C ILE A 119 -10.13 -24.21 0.55
N ASN A 120 -9.09 -23.47 0.92
CA ASN A 120 -7.71 -23.82 0.62
C ASN A 120 -6.71 -23.15 1.56
N LEU A 121 -5.50 -23.72 1.63
CA LEU A 121 -4.32 -23.09 2.21
C LEU A 121 -3.30 -22.85 1.08
N GLU A 122 -2.98 -21.60 0.80
CA GLU A 122 -2.07 -21.21 -0.28
C GLU A 122 -0.73 -20.74 0.29
N SER A 123 0.38 -21.24 -0.25
CA SER A 123 1.70 -20.66 0.01
C SER A 123 1.89 -19.45 -0.90
N ARG A 124 2.02 -18.27 -0.32
CA ARG A 124 2.26 -17.01 -1.03
C ARG A 124 3.64 -16.48 -0.67
N TYR A 125 4.41 -16.08 -1.69
CA TYR A 125 5.69 -15.44 -1.47
C TYR A 125 5.48 -14.00 -1.00
N THR A 126 6.10 -13.64 0.13
CA THR A 126 6.09 -12.29 0.69
C THR A 126 7.52 -11.79 0.91
N ARG A 127 7.70 -10.51 1.25
CA ARG A 127 9.03 -9.96 1.57
C ARG A 127 9.77 -10.72 2.69
N GLY A 128 9.05 -11.43 3.56
CA GLY A 128 9.62 -12.27 4.63
C GLY A 128 9.73 -13.75 4.28
N GLY A 129 9.65 -14.11 3.00
CA GLY A 129 9.65 -15.49 2.52
C GLY A 129 8.24 -16.05 2.26
N TRP A 130 8.17 -17.37 2.08
CA TRP A 130 6.92 -18.09 1.86
C TRP A 130 6.07 -18.09 3.13
N LYS A 131 4.82 -17.63 2.99
CA LYS A 131 3.83 -17.57 4.07
C LYS A 131 2.58 -18.32 3.65
N ILE A 132 1.97 -19.04 4.58
CA ILE A 132 0.72 -19.76 4.35
C ILE A 132 -0.46 -18.83 4.60
N TRP A 133 -1.36 -18.74 3.62
CA TRP A 133 -2.59 -17.97 3.67
C TRP A 133 -3.79 -18.91 3.63
N ALA A 134 -4.74 -18.72 4.53
CA ALA A 134 -6.03 -19.39 4.50
C ALA A 134 -6.97 -18.64 3.57
N ILE A 135 -7.55 -19.34 2.60
CA ILE A 135 -8.46 -18.77 1.62
C ILE A 135 -9.88 -19.06 2.06
N PHE A 136 -10.55 -18.01 2.51
CA PHE A 136 -11.95 -18.04 2.91
C PHE A 136 -12.84 -17.79 1.71
N GLN A 137 -13.90 -18.57 1.56
CA GLN A 137 -14.94 -18.36 0.57
C GLN A 137 -16.29 -18.21 1.27
N TYR A 138 -17.08 -17.22 0.87
CA TYR A 138 -18.42 -16.99 1.41
C TYR A 138 -19.38 -16.54 0.31
N LYS A 139 -20.66 -16.83 0.52
CA LYS A 139 -21.74 -16.43 -0.37
C LYS A 139 -22.44 -15.20 0.18
N THR A 140 -22.70 -14.26 -0.70
CA THR A 140 -23.50 -13.05 -0.48
C THR A 140 -24.68 -13.06 -1.45
N ARG A 141 -25.58 -12.07 -1.34
CA ARG A 141 -26.69 -11.92 -2.30
C ARG A 141 -26.20 -11.72 -3.74
N ASN A 142 -25.04 -11.10 -3.91
CA ASN A 142 -24.53 -10.67 -5.22
C ASN A 142 -23.53 -11.66 -5.84
N GLY A 143 -23.13 -12.71 -5.13
CA GLY A 143 -22.18 -13.70 -5.62
C GLY A 143 -21.34 -14.35 -4.55
N ILE A 144 -20.31 -15.06 -5.00
CA ILE A 144 -19.33 -15.75 -4.15
C ILE A 144 -18.06 -14.92 -4.10
N TYR A 145 -17.56 -14.65 -2.91
CA TYR A 145 -16.38 -13.84 -2.66
C TYR A 145 -15.32 -14.66 -1.95
N LYS A 146 -14.05 -14.29 -2.19
CA LYS A 146 -12.88 -14.92 -1.57
C LYS A 146 -12.05 -13.88 -0.84
N LYS A 147 -11.52 -14.27 0.31
CA LYS A 147 -10.61 -13.44 1.10
C LYS A 147 -9.45 -14.28 1.62
N GLY A 148 -8.22 -13.81 1.41
CA GLY A 148 -7.03 -14.43 1.96
C GLY A 148 -6.73 -13.85 3.33
N ILE A 149 -6.51 -14.69 4.34
CA ILE A 149 -6.03 -14.26 5.66
C ILE A 149 -4.78 -15.03 6.02
N TYR A 150 -3.79 -14.32 6.53
CA TYR A 150 -2.52 -14.93 6.91
C TYR A 150 -2.75 -15.98 8.01
N ASN A 151 -2.33 -17.22 7.76
CA ASN A 151 -2.51 -18.35 8.66
C ASN A 151 -1.35 -18.44 9.65
N TYR A 152 -1.30 -17.51 10.60
CA TYR A 152 -0.27 -17.53 11.65
C TYR A 152 -0.41 -18.82 12.49
N SER A 153 0.71 -19.52 12.70
CA SER A 153 0.79 -20.75 13.50
C SER A 153 -0.13 -21.91 13.07
N GLY A 154 -0.71 -21.88 11.87
CA GLY A 154 -1.60 -22.95 11.39
C GLY A 154 -2.96 -22.99 12.08
N ASN A 155 -3.45 -21.84 12.58
CA ASN A 155 -4.74 -21.71 13.27
C ASN A 155 -5.95 -22.07 12.39
N PHE A 156 -5.83 -21.98 11.07
CA PHE A 156 -6.88 -22.31 10.12
C PHE A 156 -6.59 -23.63 9.42
N LYS A 157 -7.60 -24.49 9.31
CA LYS A 157 -7.57 -25.74 8.54
C LYS A 157 -8.59 -25.69 7.41
N LYS A 158 -8.28 -26.38 6.31
CA LYS A 158 -9.21 -26.55 5.19
C LYS A 158 -10.51 -27.21 5.69
N GLY A 159 -11.65 -26.68 5.28
CA GLY A 159 -12.98 -27.10 5.71
C GLY A 159 -13.48 -26.44 6.99
N ASP A 160 -12.64 -25.68 7.71
CA ASP A 160 -13.11 -24.90 8.86
C ASP A 160 -14.13 -23.85 8.42
N LYS A 161 -15.18 -23.67 9.22
CA LYS A 161 -16.23 -22.67 8.98
C LYS A 161 -16.16 -21.57 10.03
N TYR A 162 -16.38 -20.33 9.60
CA TYR A 162 -16.35 -19.16 10.46
C TYR A 162 -17.52 -18.24 10.14
N SER A 163 -18.07 -17.63 11.19
CA SER A 163 -19.01 -16.52 11.06
C SER A 163 -18.23 -15.27 10.68
N ILE A 164 -18.68 -14.58 9.63
CA ILE A 164 -18.08 -13.34 9.15
C ILE A 164 -19.11 -12.23 9.11
N ILE A 165 -18.63 -10.99 9.19
CA ILE A 165 -19.39 -9.78 8.89
C ILE A 165 -18.80 -9.18 7.61
N TYR A 166 -19.65 -8.78 6.67
CA TYR A 166 -19.23 -8.17 5.41
C TYR A 166 -20.04 -6.91 5.09
N SER A 167 -19.44 -5.97 4.35
CA SER A 167 -20.15 -4.78 3.84
C SER A 167 -21.11 -5.15 2.71
N VAL A 168 -22.37 -4.71 2.80
CA VAL A 168 -23.36 -4.95 1.74
C VAL A 168 -22.96 -4.25 0.44
N LYS A 169 -22.35 -3.07 0.54
CA LYS A 169 -21.94 -2.24 -0.60
C LYS A 169 -20.62 -2.72 -1.23
N TYR A 170 -19.69 -3.19 -0.42
CA TYR A 170 -18.36 -3.67 -0.85
C TYR A 170 -18.10 -5.06 -0.28
N PRO A 171 -18.67 -6.12 -0.86
CA PRO A 171 -18.65 -7.43 -0.23
C PRO A 171 -17.26 -8.03 -0.03
N GLU A 172 -16.24 -7.56 -0.76
CA GLU A 172 -14.83 -7.94 -0.54
C GLU A 172 -14.30 -7.52 0.84
N ILE A 173 -14.90 -6.48 1.45
CA ILE A 173 -14.57 -6.01 2.79
C ILE A 173 -15.34 -6.86 3.80
N ALA A 174 -14.64 -7.85 4.36
CA ALA A 174 -15.17 -8.74 5.38
C ALA A 174 -14.21 -8.93 6.56
N GLU A 175 -14.77 -9.23 7.73
CA GLU A 175 -14.05 -9.53 8.96
C GLU A 175 -14.49 -10.88 9.52
N ILE A 176 -13.53 -11.71 9.92
CA ILE A 176 -13.78 -12.98 10.59
C ILE A 176 -14.08 -12.73 12.05
N LYS A 177 -15.15 -13.36 12.57
CA LYS A 177 -15.50 -13.31 13.99
C LYS A 177 -15.15 -14.60 14.72
N ASN A 178 -16.05 -15.59 14.68
CA ASN A 178 -15.93 -16.80 15.50
C ASN A 178 -15.95 -18.06 14.62
N LYS A 179 -15.26 -19.12 15.05
CA LYS A 179 -15.36 -20.44 14.44
C LYS A 179 -16.78 -20.98 14.68
N VAL A 180 -17.36 -21.57 13.65
CA VAL A 180 -18.62 -22.31 13.76
C VAL A 180 -18.25 -23.75 14.07
N GLU A 181 -18.49 -24.19 15.30
CA GLU A 181 -18.38 -25.59 15.66
C GLU A 181 -19.54 -26.34 15.00
N ASN A 182 -19.24 -27.44 14.31
CA ASN A 182 -20.28 -28.35 13.87
C ASN A 182 -20.71 -29.14 15.11
N ASN A 183 -21.94 -28.90 15.58
CA ASN A 183 -22.65 -29.87 16.41
C ASN A 183 -22.95 -31.13 15.60
#